data_AF-A0A520ITM0-F1
#
_entry.id   AF-A0A520ITM0-F1
#
_cell.length_a   1.000
_cell.length_b   1.000
_cell.length_c   1.000
_cell.angle_alpha   90.00
_cell.angle_beta   90.00
_cell.angle_gamma   90.00
#
_symmetry.space_group_name_H-M   'P 1'
#
loop_
_entity.id
_entity.type
_entity.pdbx_description
1 polymer ?
#
loop_
_entity_poly.entity_id
_entity_poly.type
_entity_poly.pdbx_seq_one_letter_code
_entity_poly.pdbx_strand_id
1 'polypeptide(L)' 'MARVATIRTTGGPEVIQWDDVDLPAPGKGEVWMRNTAVGLNYIDTYHRSGVYPV' A
#
# COMPACT_ATOMS: atom_id res chain seq x y z
N MET A 1 12.35 -7.81 -4.26
CA MET A 1 11.32 -7.65 -5.31
C MET A 1 9.97 -8.18 -4.85
N ALA A 2 9.14 -7.29 -4.32
CA ALA A 2 7.73 -7.49 -4.04
C ALA A 2 6.92 -6.42 -4.78
N ARG A 3 5.80 -6.81 -5.37
CA ARG A 3 4.91 -5.87 -6.07
C ARG A 3 3.96 -5.22 -5.08
N VAL A 4 3.92 -3.90 -5.06
CA VAL A 4 3.11 -3.10 -4.12
C VAL A 4 2.25 -2.09 -4.86
N ALA A 5 1.04 -1.85 -4.35
CA ALA A 5 0.19 -0.76 -4.82
C ALA A 5 0.56 0.52 -4.05
N THR A 6 0.89 1.59 -4.77
CA THR A 6 1.40 2.84 -4.23
C THR A 6 0.51 4.02 -4.66
N ILE A 7 0.39 5.00 -3.77
CA ILE A 7 -0.27 6.29 -4.03
C ILE A 7 0.75 7.38 -3.75
N ARG A 8 1.23 8.08 -4.80
CA ARG A 8 2.24 9.16 -4.69
C ARG A 8 1.62 10.55 -4.64
N THR A 9 0.40 10.67 -5.13
CA THR A 9 -0.44 11.86 -5.09
C THR A 9 -1.87 11.43 -4.83
N THR A 10 -2.66 12.27 -4.15
CA THR A 10 -4.08 11.99 -3.92
C THR A 10 -4.89 12.25 -5.20
N GLY A 11 -6.02 11.56 -5.36
CA GLY A 11 -6.89 11.71 -6.54
C GLY A 11 -7.93 10.60 -6.69
N GLY A 12 -8.41 10.42 -7.92
CA GLY A 12 -9.28 9.32 -8.30
C GLY A 12 -8.54 7.98 -8.36
N PRO A 13 -9.21 6.86 -8.70
CA PRO A 13 -8.59 5.53 -8.75
C PRO A 13 -7.30 5.45 -9.60
N GLU A 14 -7.16 6.29 -10.61
CA GLU A 14 -6.00 6.38 -11.53
C GLU A 14 -4.66 6.68 -10.83
N VAL A 15 -4.69 7.20 -9.59
CA VAL A 15 -3.45 7.47 -8.84
C VAL A 15 -2.83 6.23 -8.22
N ILE A 16 -3.54 5.10 -8.21
CA ILE A 16 -3.01 3.82 -7.70
C ILE A 16 -2.09 3.22 -8.77
N GLN A 17 -0.81 3.13 -8.44
CA GLN A 17 0.24 2.61 -9.32
C GLN A 17 0.86 1.34 -8.74
N TRP A 18 1.48 0.52 -9.58
CA TRP A 18 2.20 -0.66 -9.14
C TRP A 18 3.70 -0.41 -9.20
N ASP A 19 4.39 -0.62 -8.08
CA ASP A 19 5.84 -0.55 -7.98
C ASP A 19 6.41 -1.93 -7.59
N ASP A 20 7.62 -2.24 -8.06
CA ASP A 20 8.41 -3.35 -7.53
C ASP A 20 9.43 -2.80 -6.52
N VAL A 21 9.45 -3.36 -5.31
CA VAL A 21 10.31 -2.90 -4.21
C VAL A 21 11.17 -4.01 -3.64
N ASP A 22 12.34 -3.65 -3.12
CA ASP A 22 13.13 -4.55 -2.29
C ASP A 22 12.69 -4.49 -0.83
N LEU A 23 12.54 -5.65 -0.22
CA LEU A 23 12.09 -5.78 1.17
C LEU A 23 13.33 -5.97 2.05
N PRO A 24 13.65 -5.03 2.95
CA PRO A 24 14.69 -5.24 3.94
C PRO A 24 14.25 -6.31 4.95
N ALA A 25 15.23 -6.98 5.57
CA ALA A 25 14.97 -7.94 6.64
C ALA A 25 14.16 -7.29 7.78
N PRO A 26 13.22 -8.01 8.41
CA PRO A 26 12.40 -7.45 9.49
C PRO A 26 13.29 -7.08 10.69
N GLY A 27 12.94 -5.99 11.36
CA GLY A 27 13.57 -5.56 12.60
C GLY A 27 13.23 -6.46 13.79
N LYS A 28 13.77 -6.13 14.96
CA LYS A 28 13.51 -6.88 16.20
C LYS A 28 12.02 -6.80 16.57
N GLY A 29 11.34 -7.94 16.56
CA GLY A 29 9.92 -8.06 16.88
C GLY A 29 8.98 -7.92 15.68
N GLU A 30 9.52 -7.70 14.48
CA GLU A 30 8.75 -7.67 13.23
C GLU A 30 8.78 -9.04 12.55
N VAL A 31 7.85 -9.26 11.62
CA VAL A 31 7.78 -10.47 10.79
C VAL A 31 7.57 -10.10 9.34
N TRP A 32 8.06 -10.95 8.44
CA TRP A 32 7.62 -10.91 7.05
C TRP A 32 6.34 -11.71 6.87
N MET A 33 5.39 -11.11 6.17
CA MET A 33 4.14 -11.75 5.79
C MET A 33 4.04 -11.79 4.27
N ARG A 34 3.75 -12.98 3.73
CA ARG A 34 3.37 -13.13 2.33
C ARG A 34 1.86 -13.07 2.22
N ASN A 35 1.35 -11.94 1.74
CA ASN A 35 -0.08 -11.76 1.50
C ASN A 35 -0.54 -12.67 0.34
N THR A 36 -1.46 -13.60 0.62
CA THR A 36 -2.17 -14.39 -0.40
C THR A 36 -3.55 -13.81 -0.73
N ALA A 37 -4.08 -12.97 0.17
CA ALA A 37 -5.27 -12.15 0.00
C ALA A 37 -5.10 -10.85 0.79
N VAL A 38 -5.73 -9.77 0.33
CA VAL A 38 -5.75 -8.46 0.99
C VAL A 38 -7.19 -7.95 0.97
N GLY A 39 -7.69 -7.47 2.11
CA GLY A 39 -9.03 -6.89 2.19
C GLY A 39 -9.08 -5.49 1.58
N LEU A 40 -10.13 -5.22 0.81
CA LEU A 40 -10.47 -3.88 0.33
C LEU A 40 -11.50 -3.27 1.27
N ASN A 41 -11.20 -2.13 1.88
CA ASN A 41 -12.07 -1.43 2.80
C ASN A 41 -12.48 -0.09 2.21
N TYR A 42 -13.69 0.40 2.54
CA TYR A 42 -14.16 1.68 2.00
C TYR A 42 -13.26 2.86 2.42
N ILE A 43 -12.60 2.75 3.58
CA ILE A 43 -11.64 3.75 4.08
C ILE A 43 -10.44 3.94 3.16
N ASP A 44 -10.08 2.95 2.34
CA ASP A 44 -8.98 3.06 1.37
C ASP A 44 -9.25 4.17 0.35
N THR A 45 -10.54 4.42 0.06
CA THR A 45 -10.95 5.52 -0.81
C THR A 45 -10.66 6.89 -0.21
N TYR A 46 -10.73 7.03 1.12
CA TYR A 46 -10.49 8.28 1.85
C TYR A 46 -9.01 8.63 1.89
N HIS A 47 -8.14 7.64 2.13
CA HIS A 47 -6.69 7.83 2.03
C HIS A 47 -6.29 8.20 0.60
N ARG A 48 -6.76 7.43 -0.39
CA ARG A 48 -6.43 7.68 -1.80
C ARG A 48 -6.94 9.03 -2.30
N SER A 49 -8.16 9.45 -1.94
CA SER A 49 -8.67 10.76 -2.36
C SER A 49 -8.16 11.94 -1.52
N GLY A 50 -7.38 11.68 -0.47
CA GLY A 50 -6.83 12.72 0.40
C GLY A 50 -7.80 13.30 1.44
N VAL A 51 -8.93 12.63 1.70
CA VAL A 51 -9.82 13.01 2.82
C VAL A 51 -9.11 12.74 4.15
N TYR A 52 -8.36 11.64 4.23
CA TYR A 52 -7.45 11.36 5.33
C TYR A 52 -6.00 11.40 4.83
N PRO A 53 -5.19 12.36 5.31
CA PRO A 53 -3.78 12.43 4.94
C PRO A 53 -2.99 11.25 5.51
N VAL A 54 -2.02 10.76 4.74
CA VAL A 54 -1.12 9.63 5.06
C VAL A 54 0.28 10.14 5.30
#